data_AF-A0A0T9PN84-F1
#
_entry.id   AF-A0A0T9PN84-F1
#
_cell.length_a   1.000
_cell.length_b   1.000
_cell.length_c   1.000
_cell.angle_alpha   90.00
_cell.angle_beta   90.00
_cell.angle_gamma   90.00
#
_symmetry.space_group_name_H-M   'P 1'
#
loop_
_entity.id
_entity.type
_entity.pdbx_description
1 polymer ?
#
loop_
_entity_poly.entity_id
_entity_poly.type
_entity_poly.pdbx_seq_one_letter_code
_entity_poly.pdbx_strand_id
1 'polypeptide(L)'
;MMSIIISRIYGATKAFVLFLSQGLSLELAPQGVYVQAVLPAATRTEIWQRSGTDINTISALMEVGELVDAALVGFDRREPVTIPPLYDIEQWGAYQTARQAMLLGFAQEHAAERYRIISE
;
A
#
# COMPACT_ATOMS: atom_id res chain seq x y z
N MET A 1 -9.28 -19.60 3.36
CA MET A 1 -8.50 -18.80 2.39
C MET A 1 -9.28 -17.52 2.11
N MET A 2 -8.90 -16.42 2.77
CA MET A 2 -9.62 -15.14 2.71
C MET A 2 -9.28 -14.43 1.39
N SER A 3 -9.85 -14.89 0.29
CA SER A 3 -9.80 -14.14 -0.98
C SER A 3 -10.96 -13.15 -0.95
N ILE A 4 -10.75 -11.98 -0.34
CA ILE A 4 -11.52 -10.82 -0.75
C ILE A 4 -11.11 -10.62 -2.21
N ILE A 5 -12.01 -10.93 -3.14
CA ILE A 5 -11.79 -10.62 -4.56
C ILE A 5 -11.83 -9.10 -4.67
N ILE A 6 -10.68 -8.49 -4.41
CA ILE A 6 -10.41 -7.14 -4.86
C ILE A 6 -10.22 -7.26 -6.37
N SER A 7 -11.05 -6.58 -7.15
CA SER A 7 -10.89 -6.51 -8.60
C SER A 7 -9.43 -6.18 -8.94
N ARG A 8 -8.83 -6.91 -9.89
CA ARG A 8 -7.44 -6.69 -10.32
C ARG A 8 -7.18 -5.22 -10.69
N ILE A 9 -8.18 -4.57 -11.30
CA ILE A 9 -8.13 -3.15 -11.64
C ILE A 9 -8.11 -2.29 -10.38
N TYR A 10 -9.00 -2.56 -9.42
CA TYR A 10 -9.01 -1.84 -8.14
C TYR A 10 -7.65 -1.99 -7.43
N GLY A 11 -7.14 -3.21 -7.32
CA GLY A 11 -5.83 -3.47 -6.72
C GLY A 11 -4.70 -2.69 -7.41
N ALA A 12 -4.68 -2.68 -8.75
CA ALA A 12 -3.72 -1.89 -9.52
C ALA A 12 -3.81 -0.39 -9.23
N THR A 13 -5.03 0.16 -9.13
CA THR A 13 -5.23 1.58 -8.81
C THR A 13 -4.75 1.93 -7.39
N LYS A 14 -4.87 1.01 -6.43
CA LYS A 14 -4.39 1.24 -5.05
C LYS A 14 -2.89 1.08 -4.91
N ALA A 15 -2.27 0.16 -5.67
CA ALA A 15 -0.83 0.10 -5.80
C ALA A 15 -0.26 1.41 -6.37
N PHE A 16 -0.91 1.97 -7.39
CA PHE A 16 -0.57 3.27 -7.96
C PHE A 16 -0.65 4.39 -6.90
N VAL A 17 -1.74 4.48 -6.14
CA VAL A 17 -1.92 5.52 -5.11
C VAL A 17 -0.84 5.45 -4.02
N LEU A 18 -0.47 4.24 -3.57
CA LEU A 18 0.60 4.08 -2.59
C LEU A 18 1.94 4.61 -3.14
N PHE A 19 2.31 4.18 -4.35
CA PHE A 19 3.56 4.61 -4.98
C PHE A 19 3.58 6.13 -5.24
N LEU A 20 2.47 6.68 -5.74
CA LEU A 20 2.30 8.12 -5.95
C LEU A 20 2.50 8.89 -4.64
N SER A 21 1.88 8.44 -3.55
CA SER A 21 1.99 9.11 -2.24
C SER A 21 3.42 9.10 -1.71
N GLN A 22 4.15 7.98 -1.89
CA GLN A 22 5.56 7.89 -1.53
C GLN A 22 6.43 8.86 -2.35
N GLY A 23 6.19 8.98 -3.66
CA GLY A 23 6.88 9.93 -4.52
C GLY A 23 6.60 11.38 -4.12
N LEU A 24 5.34 11.74 -3.97
CA LEU A 24 4.92 13.09 -3.54
C LEU A 24 5.47 13.45 -2.16
N SER A 25 5.53 12.50 -1.23
CA SER A 25 6.13 12.74 0.09
C SER A 25 7.60 13.14 -0.01
N LEU A 26 8.35 12.64 -1.00
CA LEU A 26 9.76 13.00 -1.21
C LEU A 26 9.88 14.34 -1.95
N GLU A 27 9.09 14.53 -3.01
CA GLU A 27 9.14 15.72 -3.86
C GLU A 27 8.64 16.99 -3.17
N LEU A 28 7.65 16.86 -2.30
CA LEU A 28 6.96 18.00 -1.68
C LEU A 28 7.41 18.27 -0.23
N ALA A 29 8.12 17.34 0.41
CA ALA A 29 8.67 17.57 1.76
C ALA A 29 9.55 18.83 1.86
N PRO A 30 10.46 19.14 0.89
CA PRO A 30 11.22 20.39 0.90
C PRO A 30 10.36 21.65 0.80
N GLN A 31 9.14 21.53 0.31
CA GLN A 31 8.16 22.62 0.18
C GLN A 31 7.29 22.76 1.44
N GLY A 32 7.55 21.96 2.49
CA GLY A 32 6.79 21.96 3.74
C GLY A 32 5.45 21.22 3.66
N VAL A 33 5.17 20.52 2.56
CA VAL A 33 3.94 19.74 2.39
C VAL A 33 4.13 18.35 3.00
N TYR A 34 3.18 17.96 3.85
CA TYR A 34 3.08 16.61 4.38
C TYR A 34 2.11 15.79 3.53
N VAL A 35 2.54 14.59 3.13
CA VAL A 35 1.73 13.64 2.35
C VAL A 35 1.60 12.35 3.17
N GLN A 36 0.37 11.91 3.39
CA GLN A 36 0.05 10.67 4.09
C GLN A 36 -0.69 9.71 3.15
N ALA A 37 -0.24 8.46 3.09
CA ALA A 37 -1.02 7.37 2.53
C ALA A 37 -1.74 6.62 3.65
N VAL A 38 -3.07 6.62 3.64
CA VAL A 38 -3.88 5.81 4.56
C VAL A 38 -4.36 4.56 3.81
N LEU A 39 -4.04 3.38 4.35
CA LEU A 39 -4.33 2.08 3.74
C LEU A 39 -5.30 1.25 4.61
N PRO A 40 -6.62 1.43 4.43
CA PRO A 40 -7.62 0.60 5.06
C PRO A 40 -7.64 -0.82 4.50
N ALA A 41 -8.22 -1.75 5.27
CA ALA A 41 -8.72 -3.02 4.78
C ALA A 41 -10.25 -2.95 4.62
N ALA A 42 -10.96 -4.06 4.79
CA ALA A 42 -12.40 -4.05 4.71
C ALA A 42 -12.99 -3.12 5.78
N THR A 43 -13.71 -2.08 5.35
CA THR A 43 -14.29 -1.07 6.23
C THR A 43 -15.79 -0.96 5.97
N ARG A 44 -16.60 -0.83 7.03
CA ARG A 44 -18.06 -0.73 6.91
C ARG A 44 -18.47 0.60 6.26
N THR A 45 -18.58 0.59 4.93
CA THR A 45 -18.96 1.75 4.11
C THR A 45 -19.87 1.32 2.96
N GLU A 46 -20.43 2.29 2.24
CA GLU A 46 -21.31 2.05 1.10
C GLU A 46 -20.61 1.41 -0.13
N ILE A 47 -19.27 1.33 -0.13
CA ILE A 47 -18.51 0.83 -1.30
C ILE A 47 -18.91 -0.58 -1.71
N TRP A 48 -19.29 -1.43 -0.74
CA TRP A 48 -19.69 -2.81 -0.96
C TRP A 48 -21.02 -2.91 -1.70
N GLN A 49 -22.02 -2.13 -1.27
CA GLN A 49 -23.31 -2.09 -1.95
C GLN A 49 -23.14 -1.59 -3.39
N ARG A 50 -22.30 -0.56 -3.59
CA ARG A 50 -22.00 -0.01 -4.92
C ARG A 50 -21.25 -1.00 -5.82
N SER A 51 -20.47 -1.92 -5.24
CA SER A 51 -19.78 -2.99 -5.98
C SER A 51 -20.62 -4.27 -6.15
N GLY A 52 -21.90 -4.26 -5.75
CA GLY A 52 -22.78 -5.42 -5.82
C GLY A 52 -22.44 -6.52 -4.80
N THR A 53 -21.72 -6.17 -3.73
CA THR A 53 -21.31 -7.08 -2.65
C THR A 53 -22.18 -6.85 -1.42
N ASP A 54 -22.80 -7.91 -0.89
CA ASP A 54 -23.52 -7.84 0.39
C ASP A 54 -22.50 -7.69 1.53
N ILE A 55 -22.55 -6.55 2.21
CA ILE A 55 -21.65 -6.19 3.32
C ILE A 55 -21.70 -7.21 4.46
N ASN A 56 -22.84 -7.91 4.65
CA ASN A 56 -22.99 -8.90 5.71
C ASN A 56 -22.21 -10.20 5.43
N THR A 57 -21.74 -10.40 4.19
CA THR A 57 -20.91 -11.55 3.80
C THR A 57 -19.42 -11.32 4.05
N ILE A 58 -19.02 -10.09 4.40
CA ILE A 58 -17.63 -9.70 4.55
C ILE A 58 -17.21 -9.90 6.00
N SER A 59 -16.18 -10.72 6.21
CA SER A 59 -15.55 -10.91 7.53
C SER A 59 -14.51 -9.83 7.81
N ALA A 60 -14.23 -9.57 9.08
CA ALA A 60 -13.22 -8.60 9.52
C ALA A 60 -13.42 -7.17 8.98
N LEU A 61 -14.67 -6.69 9.01
CA LEU A 61 -15.02 -5.30 8.73
C LEU A 61 -14.68 -4.42 9.94
N MET A 62 -13.81 -3.43 9.73
CA MET A 62 -13.59 -2.35 10.69
C MET A 62 -14.69 -1.29 10.57
N GLU A 63 -15.12 -0.70 11.68
CA GLU A 63 -16.04 0.44 11.65
C GLU A 63 -15.33 1.68 11.09
N VAL A 64 -16.07 2.51 10.34
CA VAL A 64 -15.48 3.69 9.69
C VAL A 64 -14.94 4.71 10.71
N GLY A 65 -15.59 4.85 11.86
CA GLY A 65 -15.12 5.74 12.93
C GLY A 65 -13.75 5.29 13.46
N GLU A 66 -13.62 4.01 13.79
CA GLU A 66 -12.36 3.43 14.27
C GLU A 66 -11.22 3.59 13.24
N LEU A 67 -11.52 3.35 11.96
CA LEU A 67 -10.54 3.56 10.89
C LEU A 67 -10.06 5.02 10.84
N VAL A 68 -10.98 5.97 10.89
CA VAL A 68 -10.67 7.40 10.79
C VAL A 68 -9.89 7.86 12.02
N ASP A 69 -10.28 7.43 13.22
CA ASP A 69 -9.56 7.75 14.45
C ASP A 69 -8.12 7.24 14.38
N ALA A 70 -7.89 6.00 13.94
CA ALA A 70 -6.56 5.44 13.77
C ALA A 70 -5.74 6.19 12.69
N ALA A 71 -6.38 6.56 11.57
CA ALA A 71 -5.74 7.32 10.51
C ALA A 71 -5.29 8.72 10.98
N LEU A 72 -6.11 9.38 11.80
CA LEU A 72 -5.82 10.69 12.37
C LEU A 72 -4.72 10.63 13.42
N VAL A 73 -4.63 9.56 14.21
CA VAL A 73 -3.47 9.34 15.09
C VAL A 73 -2.17 9.24 14.27
N GLY A 74 -2.19 8.54 13.14
CA GLY A 74 -1.05 8.50 12.21
C GLY A 74 -0.73 9.88 11.62
N PHE A 75 -1.77 10.64 11.27
CA PHE A 75 -1.64 11.99 10.72
C PHE A 75 -0.96 12.95 11.71
N ASP A 76 -1.40 12.95 12.98
CA ASP A 76 -0.83 13.79 14.05
C ASP A 76 0.64 13.45 14.32
N ARG A 77 1.02 12.18 14.12
CA ARG A 77 2.41 11.70 14.23
C ARG A 77 3.26 11.99 12.99
N ARG A 78 2.67 12.58 11.95
CA ARG A 78 3.27 12.72 10.61
C ARG A 78 3.77 11.40 10.03
N GLU A 79 3.06 10.31 10.28
CA GLU A 79 3.36 9.00 9.72
C GLU A 79 3.09 9.01 8.20
N PRO A 80 4.08 8.77 7.32
CA PRO A 80 3.87 8.91 5.87
C PRO A 80 2.99 7.80 5.27
N VAL A 81 2.94 6.63 5.91
CA VAL A 81 2.11 5.50 5.50
C VAL A 81 1.46 4.90 6.74
N THR A 82 0.15 5.06 6.87
CA THR A 82 -0.64 4.60 8.01
C THR A 82 -1.51 3.43 7.58
N ILE A 83 -1.35 2.28 8.24
CA ILE A 83 -2.02 1.02 7.89
C ILE A 83 -2.77 0.51 9.13
N PRO A 84 -3.96 1.06 9.47
CA PRO A 84 -4.70 0.70 10.68
C PRO A 84 -4.92 -0.80 10.92
N PRO A 85 -5.21 -1.63 9.89
CA PRO A 85 -5.44 -3.06 10.11
C PRO A 85 -4.14 -3.91 10.19
N LEU A 86 -2.95 -3.32 9.99
CA LEU A 86 -1.69 -4.04 10.09
C LEU A 86 -1.19 -4.04 11.54
N TYR A 87 -1.40 -5.15 12.24
CA TYR A 87 -1.04 -5.30 13.65
C TYR A 87 0.48 -5.29 13.90
N ASP A 88 1.25 -5.88 12.99
CA ASP A 88 2.70 -5.98 13.08
C ASP A 88 3.36 -5.07 12.05
N ILE A 89 3.77 -3.89 12.51
CA ILE A 89 4.35 -2.84 11.68
C ILE A 89 5.69 -3.24 11.05
N GLU A 90 6.40 -4.21 11.64
CA GLU A 90 7.69 -4.68 11.12
C GLU A 90 7.55 -5.32 9.74
N GLN A 91 6.36 -5.84 9.40
CA GLN A 91 6.08 -6.37 8.06
C GLN A 91 6.13 -5.29 6.98
N TRP A 92 5.66 -4.08 7.30
CA TRP A 92 5.80 -2.94 6.40
C TRP A 92 7.26 -2.52 6.26
N GLY A 93 8.00 -2.48 7.37
CA GLY A 93 9.44 -2.22 7.37
C GLY A 93 10.21 -3.22 6.49
N ALA A 94 9.97 -4.52 6.68
CA ALA A 94 10.60 -5.58 5.91
C ALA A 94 10.29 -5.48 4.41
N TYR A 95 9.03 -5.19 4.04
CA TYR A 95 8.65 -4.96 2.64
C TYR A 95 9.45 -3.79 2.03
N GLN A 96 9.56 -2.67 2.76
CA GLN A 96 10.28 -1.49 2.28
C GLN A 96 11.78 -1.75 2.16
N THR A 97 12.38 -2.46 3.11
CA THR A 97 13.79 -2.89 3.05
C THR A 97 14.03 -3.77 1.83
N ALA A 98 13.19 -4.77 1.59
CA ALA A 98 13.31 -5.65 0.42
C ALA A 98 13.16 -4.85 -0.89
N ARG A 99 12.22 -3.91 -0.95
CA ARG A 99 12.02 -3.03 -2.11
C ARG A 99 13.26 -2.17 -2.40
N GLN A 100 13.85 -1.58 -1.36
CA GLN A 100 15.04 -0.72 -1.49
C GLN A 100 16.30 -1.50 -1.85
N ALA A 101 16.46 -2.72 -1.30
CA ALA A 101 17.62 -3.57 -1.59
C ALA A 101 17.78 -3.88 -3.09
N MET A 102 16.67 -3.94 -3.84
CA MET A 102 16.70 -4.15 -5.29
C MET A 102 17.27 -2.98 -6.09
N LEU A 103 17.26 -1.74 -5.56
CA LEU A 103 17.68 -0.54 -6.30
C LEU A 103 19.14 -0.62 -6.79
N LEU A 104 20.03 -1.13 -5.93
CA LEU A 104 21.45 -1.33 -6.29
C LEU A 104 21.62 -2.36 -7.42
N GLY A 105 20.72 -3.35 -7.48
CA GLY A 105 20.73 -4.40 -8.50
C GLY A 105 20.23 -3.95 -9.88
N PHE A 106 19.61 -2.77 -9.99
CA PHE A 106 19.08 -2.26 -11.26
C PHE A 106 20.09 -1.41 -12.06
N ALA A 107 21.14 -0.91 -11.41
CA ALA A 107 22.19 -0.11 -12.06
C ALA A 107 23.20 -1.03 -12.78
N GLN A 108 22.76 -1.71 -13.83
CA GLN A 108 23.59 -2.63 -14.63
C GLN A 108 23.55 -2.23 -16.11
N GLU A 109 24.70 -2.21 -16.76
CA GLU A 109 24.81 -1.88 -18.20
C GLU A 109 24.26 -2.99 -19.11
N HIS A 110 24.25 -4.22 -18.61
CA HIS A 110 23.85 -5.40 -19.37
C HIS A 110 22.74 -6.18 -18.66
N ALA A 111 22.00 -6.97 -19.44
CA ALA A 111 21.06 -7.92 -18.89
C ALA A 111 21.78 -8.89 -17.93
N ALA A 112 21.10 -9.27 -16.85
CA ALA A 112 21.63 -10.22 -15.88
C ALA A 112 22.01 -11.55 -16.54
N GLU A 113 23.03 -12.22 -16.00
CA GLU A 113 23.59 -13.47 -16.54
C GLU A 113 22.54 -14.52 -16.87
N ARG A 114 21.51 -14.65 -16.03
CA ARG A 114 20.38 -15.57 -16.21
C ARG A 114 19.55 -15.37 -17.49
N TYR A 115 19.78 -14.29 -18.23
CA TYR A 115 19.13 -14.02 -19.52
C TYR A 115 20.08 -14.14 -20.71
N ARG A 116 21.37 -14.42 -20.49
CA ARG A 116 22.30 -14.63 -21.60
C ARG A 116 22.02 -15.98 -22.24
N ILE A 117 21.96 -15.98 -23.56
CA ILE A 117 21.85 -17.21 -24.34
C ILE A 117 23.24 -17.84 -24.35
N ILE A 118 23.36 -19.10 -23.94
CA ILE A 118 24.60 -19.86 -24.10
C ILE A 118 24.74 -20.14 -25.60
N SER A 119 25.68 -19.47 -26.26
CA SER A 119 26.10 -19.83 -27.60
C SER A 119 27.01 -21.07 -27.52
N GLU A 120 26.64 -22.13 -28.24
CA GLU A 120 27.47 -23.33 -28.46
C GLU A 120 28.77 -23.01 -29.21
#